data_AF-A0A4W5LMU8-F1
#
_entry.id   AF-A0A4W5LMU8-F1
#
_cell.length_a   1.000
_cell.length_b   1.000
_cell.length_c   1.000
_cell.angle_alpha   90.00
_cell.angle_beta   90.00
_cell.angle_gamma   90.00
#
_symmetry.space_group_name_H-M   'P 1'
#
loop_
_entity.id
_entity.type
_entity.pdbx_description
1 polymer ?
#
loop_
_entity_poly.entity_id
_entity_poly.type
_entity_poly.pdbx_seq_one_letter_code
_entity_poly.pdbx_strand_id
1 'polypeptide(L)'
;MFTLYRSVQIQITLLFPRETNSMVEEFMLLANISVAQKIYDEFSECALLRKHPAPPPSNYDILNKAAKSKDLVIHTDSAKALADSLDAAQVDG
;
A
#
# COMPACT_ATOMS: atom_id res chain seq x y z
N MET A 1 -17.57 51.02 -10.12
CA MET A 1 -16.48 50.46 -9.30
C MET A 1 -16.96 49.14 -8.70
N PHE A 2 -17.07 48.09 -9.53
CA PHE A 2 -17.42 46.74 -9.09
C PHE A 2 -16.17 45.88 -9.25
N THR A 3 -15.58 45.51 -8.12
CA THR A 3 -14.38 44.70 -8.02
C THR A 3 -14.67 43.31 -8.58
N LEU A 4 -13.87 42.89 -9.55
CA LEU A 4 -13.89 41.57 -10.15
C LEU A 4 -13.52 40.54 -9.06
N TYR A 5 -14.51 39.87 -8.46
CA TYR A 5 -14.29 38.70 -7.63
C TYR A 5 -13.86 37.57 -8.56
N ARG A 6 -12.56 37.50 -8.86
CA ARG A 6 -11.95 36.41 -9.62
C ARG A 6 -12.11 35.15 -8.77
N SER A 7 -13.11 34.33 -9.09
CA SER A 7 -13.30 33.01 -8.51
C SER A 7 -11.98 32.25 -8.61
N VAL A 8 -11.32 32.02 -7.48
CA VAL A 8 -10.19 31.11 -7.40
C VAL A 8 -10.77 29.72 -7.61
N GLN A 9 -10.64 29.15 -8.80
CA GLN A 9 -10.93 27.74 -9.01
C GLN A 9 -9.85 26.93 -8.28
N ILE A 10 -10.19 26.41 -7.11
CA ILE A 10 -9.39 25.40 -6.43
C ILE A 10 -9.71 24.08 -7.12
N GLN A 11 -8.77 23.58 -7.92
CA GLN A 11 -8.90 22.28 -8.56
C GLN A 11 -8.38 21.19 -7.61
N ILE A 12 -9.27 20.29 -7.20
CA ILE A 12 -8.92 19.07 -6.47
C ILE A 12 -8.71 17.97 -7.50
N THR A 13 -7.52 17.35 -7.51
CA THR A 13 -7.14 16.31 -8.46
C THR A 13 -6.63 15.08 -7.70
N LEU A 14 -6.97 13.89 -8.18
CA LEU A 14 -6.41 12.64 -7.67
C LEU A 14 -4.92 12.52 -8.06
N LEU A 15 -4.09 12.04 -7.15
CA LEU A 15 -2.70 11.73 -7.48
C LEU A 15 -2.66 10.46 -8.33
N PHE A 16 -2.19 10.58 -9.56
CA PHE A 16 -1.97 9.44 -10.44
C PHE A 16 -0.51 8.97 -10.32
N PRO A 17 -0.26 7.74 -9.83
CA PRO A 17 1.10 7.21 -9.79
C PRO A 17 1.64 7.09 -11.23
N ARG A 18 2.89 7.50 -11.40
CA ARG A 18 3.64 7.37 -12.67
C ARG A 18 4.69 6.29 -12.51
N GLU A 19 5.13 5.70 -13.62
CA GLU A 19 6.21 4.71 -13.63
C GLU A 19 7.47 5.20 -12.90
N THR A 20 7.82 6.48 -13.05
CA THR A 20 8.94 7.10 -12.33
C THR A 20 8.77 7.05 -10.81
N ASN A 21 7.54 7.16 -10.28
CA ASN A 21 7.30 7.07 -8.84
C ASN A 21 7.61 5.67 -8.34
N SER A 22 7.13 4.64 -9.05
CA SER A 22 7.41 3.23 -8.74
C SER A 22 8.91 2.91 -8.85
N MET A 23 9.59 3.42 -9.89
CA MET A 23 11.04 3.26 -10.02
C MET A 23 11.78 3.81 -8.79
N VAL A 24 11.47 5.04 -8.37
CA VAL A 24 12.11 5.65 -7.19
C VAL A 24 11.77 4.88 -5.92
N GLU A 25 10.52 4.42 -5.76
CA GLU A 25 10.08 3.62 -4.63
C GLU A 25 10.90 2.33 -4.48
N GLU A 26 11.05 1.55 -5.56
CA GLU A 26 11.81 0.30 -5.55
C GLU A 26 13.29 0.49 -5.20
N PHE A 27 13.93 1.55 -5.71
CA PHE A 27 15.32 1.86 -5.35
C PHE A 27 15.46 2.26 -3.88
N MET A 28 14.49 3.01 -3.33
CA MET A 28 14.49 3.37 -1.91
C MET A 28 14.26 2.16 -1.02
N LEU A 29 13.38 1.24 -1.41
CA LEU A 29 13.19 -0.04 -0.72
C LEU A 29 14.49 -0.85 -0.70
N LEU A 30 15.16 -1.00 -1.85
CA LEU A 30 16.43 -1.72 -1.94
C LEU A 30 17.52 -1.10 -1.06
N ALA A 31 17.65 0.23 -1.08
CA ALA A 31 18.61 0.95 -0.25
C ALA A 31 18.34 0.72 1.25
N ASN A 32 17.07 0.83 1.67
CA ASN A 32 16.67 0.61 3.06
C ASN A 32 16.95 -0.83 3.52
N ILE A 33 16.65 -1.84 2.69
CA ILE A 33 16.93 -3.24 3.01
C ILE A 33 18.44 -3.48 3.13
N SER A 34 19.23 -2.93 2.21
CA SER A 34 20.69 -3.10 2.19
C SER A 34 21.35 -2.48 3.43
N VAL A 35 20.94 -1.26 3.81
CA VAL A 35 21.43 -0.59 5.01
C VAL A 35 20.96 -1.32 6.27
N ALA A 36 19.69 -1.75 6.33
CA ALA A 36 19.15 -2.51 7.46
C ALA A 36 19.94 -3.80 7.71
N GLN A 37 20.27 -4.54 6.66
CA GLN A 37 21.10 -5.74 6.77
C GLN A 37 22.49 -5.38 7.29
N LYS A 38 23.14 -4.36 6.72
CA LYS A 38 24.50 -3.96 7.11
C LYS A 38 24.58 -3.50 8.57
N ILE A 39 23.63 -2.70 9.05
CA ILE A 39 23.64 -2.24 10.45
C ILE A 39 23.30 -3.38 11.41
N TYR A 40 22.47 -4.34 11.01
CA TYR A 40 22.15 -5.49 11.83
C TYR A 40 23.34 -6.45 11.97
N ASP A 41 24.07 -6.67 10.87
CA ASP A 41 25.26 -7.53 10.86
C ASP A 41 26.39 -6.95 11.74
N GLU A 42 26.56 -5.62 11.74
CA GLU A 42 27.64 -4.94 12.49
C GLU A 42 27.25 -4.57 13.93
N PHE A 43 25.99 -4.20 14.16
CA PHE A 43 25.49 -3.62 15.41
C PHE A 43 24.15 -4.25 15.85
N SER A 44 24.08 -5.57 15.87
CA SER A 44 22.84 -6.33 16.16
C SER A 44 22.12 -5.92 17.45
N GLU A 45 22.85 -5.51 18.50
CA GLU A 45 22.27 -5.13 19.80
C GLU A 45 21.65 -3.72 19.83
N CYS A 46 22.03 -2.83 18.91
CA CYS A 46 21.60 -1.43 18.92
C CYS A 46 21.12 -0.89 17.55
N ALA A 47 20.97 -1.77 16.55
CA ALA A 47 20.41 -1.42 15.25
C ALA A 47 18.95 -0.95 15.39
N LEU A 48 18.65 0.24 14.84
CA LEU A 48 17.28 0.75 14.78
C LEU A 48 16.57 0.22 13.54
N LEU A 49 15.63 -0.71 13.74
CA LEU A 49 14.86 -1.35 12.68
C LEU A 49 13.36 -1.06 12.83
N ARG A 50 12.63 -1.19 11.72
CA ARG A 50 11.17 -1.06 11.67
C ARG A 50 10.54 -2.41 11.33
N LYS A 51 9.53 -2.82 12.10
CA LYS A 51 8.75 -4.05 11.85
C LYS A 51 7.28 -3.71 11.58
N HIS A 52 6.64 -4.48 10.71
CA HIS A 52 5.19 -4.51 10.54
C HIS A 52 4.66 -5.88 11.02
N PRO A 53 3.95 -5.95 12.16
CA PRO A 53 3.40 -7.21 12.65
C PRO A 53 2.25 -7.69 11.77
N ALA A 54 2.03 -9.00 11.72
CA ALA A 54 0.90 -9.57 11.02
C ALA A 54 -0.42 -9.07 11.63
N PRO A 55 -1.39 -8.63 10.81
CA PRO A 55 -2.69 -8.21 11.30
C PRO A 55 -3.49 -9.40 11.86
N PRO A 56 -4.34 -9.19 12.87
CA PRO A 56 -5.26 -10.22 13.35
C PRO A 56 -6.23 -10.69 12.25
N PRO A 57 -6.56 -12.00 12.18
CA PRO A 57 -7.49 -12.53 11.17
C PRO A 57 -8.87 -11.85 11.15
N SER A 58 -9.36 -11.42 12.32
CA SER A 58 -10.63 -10.71 12.48
C SER A 58 -10.72 -9.41 11.67
N ASN A 59 -9.58 -8.78 11.35
CA ASN A 59 -9.56 -7.56 10.55
C ASN A 59 -10.03 -7.81 9.11
N TYR A 60 -9.92 -9.07 8.64
CA TYR A 60 -10.34 -9.46 7.30
C TYR A 60 -11.81 -9.89 7.22
N ASP A 61 -12.54 -10.00 8.34
CA ASP A 61 -13.93 -10.47 8.34
C ASP A 61 -14.85 -9.59 7.48
N ILE A 62 -14.64 -8.28 7.52
CA ILE A 62 -15.41 -7.31 6.71
C ILE A 62 -15.10 -7.50 5.22
N LEU A 63 -13.82 -7.64 4.87
CA LEU A 63 -13.39 -7.90 3.49
C LEU A 63 -13.97 -9.20 2.97
N ASN A 64 -13.89 -10.29 3.76
CA ASN A 64 -14.39 -11.60 3.39
C ASN A 64 -15.91 -11.61 3.19
N LYS A 65 -16.66 -10.88 4.03
CA LYS A 65 -18.12 -10.71 3.85
C LYS A 65 -18.44 -9.92 2.58
N ALA A 66 -17.70 -8.86 2.30
CA ALA A 66 -17.87 -8.04 1.10
C ALA A 66 -17.53 -8.79 -0.19
N ALA A 67 -16.44 -9.57 -0.19
CA ALA A 67 -16.07 -10.41 -1.32
C ALA A 67 -17.13 -11.48 -1.62
N LYS A 68 -17.63 -12.16 -0.58
CA LYS A 68 -18.69 -13.16 -0.71
C LYS A 68 -19.99 -12.61 -1.31
N SER A 69 -20.34 -11.36 -1.05
CA SER A 69 -21.56 -10.76 -1.65
C SER A 69 -21.42 -10.44 -3.14
N LYS A 70 -20.21 -10.57 -3.67
CA LYS A 70 -19.85 -10.41 -5.09
C LYS A 70 -19.37 -11.72 -5.72
N ASP A 71 -19.59 -12.85 -5.05
CA ASP A 71 -19.14 -14.18 -5.47
C ASP A 71 -17.62 -14.27 -5.71
N LEU A 72 -16.83 -13.42 -5.02
CA LEU A 72 -15.38 -13.40 -5.05
C LEU A 72 -14.79 -14.21 -3.90
N VAL A 73 -13.70 -14.93 -4.18
CA VAL A 73 -12.93 -15.67 -3.19
C VAL A 73 -11.64 -14.92 -2.88
N ILE A 74 -11.51 -14.43 -1.65
CA ILE A 74 -10.30 -13.78 -1.13
C ILE A 74 -9.63 -14.69 -0.11
N HIS A 75 -8.32 -14.86 -0.24
CA HIS A 75 -7.50 -15.69 0.65
C HIS A 75 -6.70 -14.79 1.61
N THR A 76 -6.81 -15.02 2.91
CA THR A 76 -6.22 -14.15 3.96
C THR A 76 -5.23 -14.89 4.86
N ASP A 77 -4.71 -16.01 4.39
CA ASP A 77 -3.76 -16.90 5.07
C ASP A 77 -2.33 -16.34 5.05
N SER A 78 -1.96 -15.60 4.00
CA SER A 78 -0.67 -14.93 3.89
C SER A 78 -0.77 -13.62 3.10
N ALA A 79 0.22 -12.74 3.27
CA ALA A 79 0.28 -11.49 2.49
C ALA A 79 0.34 -11.76 0.98
N LYS A 80 1.02 -12.84 0.57
CA LYS A 80 1.09 -13.26 -0.83
C LYS A 80 -0.27 -13.72 -1.34
N ALA A 81 -0.91 -14.67 -0.66
CA ALA A 81 -2.21 -15.19 -1.08
C ALA A 81 -3.30 -14.11 -1.10
N LEU A 82 -3.21 -13.14 -0.17
CA LEU A 82 -4.06 -11.96 -0.17
C LEU A 82 -3.84 -11.08 -1.41
N ALA A 83 -2.59 -10.75 -1.74
CA ALA A 83 -2.27 -9.97 -2.94
C ALA A 83 -2.73 -10.69 -4.21
N ASP A 84 -2.33 -11.97 -4.37
CA ASP A 84 -2.65 -12.77 -5.55
C ASP A 84 -4.18 -12.91 -5.76
N SER A 85 -4.95 -13.14 -4.68
CA SER A 85 -6.41 -13.26 -4.77
C SER A 85 -7.12 -11.93 -5.00
N LEU A 86 -6.57 -10.80 -4.53
CA LEU A 86 -7.09 -9.47 -4.83
C LEU A 86 -6.83 -9.07 -6.29
N ASP A 87 -5.66 -9.39 -6.83
CA ASP A 87 -5.34 -9.11 -8.25
C ASP A 87 -6.21 -9.93 -9.21
N ALA A 88 -6.55 -11.17 -8.81
CA ALA A 88 -7.46 -12.03 -9.56
C ALA A 88 -8.95 -11.64 -9.42
N ALA A 89 -9.30 -10.79 -8.45
CA ALA A 89 -10.69 -10.42 -8.15
C ALA A 89 -11.24 -9.41 -9.16
N GLN A 90 -11.53 -9.89 -10.37
CA GLN A 90 -12.22 -9.13 -11.40
C GLN A 90 -13.72 -9.39 -11.33
N VAL A 91 -14.50 -8.33 -11.21
CA VAL A 91 -15.96 -8.37 -11.35
C VAL A 91 -16.27 -7.83 -12.74
N ASP A 92 -16.84 -8.65 -13.61
CA ASP A 92 -17.37 -8.17 -14.87
C ASP A 92 -18.48 -7.16 -14.57
N GLY A 93 -18.27 -5.92 -15.01
CA GLY A 93 -19.21 -4.81 -14.89
C GLY A 93 -20.14 -4.71 -16.09
#